data_AF-A0AAV6YH64-F1
#
_entry.id   AF-A0AAV6YH64-F1
#
_cell.length_a   1.000
_cell.length_b   1.000
_cell.length_c   1.000
_cell.angle_alpha   90.00
_cell.angle_beta   90.00
_cell.angle_gamma   90.00
#
_symmetry.space_group_name_H-M   'P 1'
#
loop_
_entity.id
_entity.type
_entity.pdbx_description
1 polymer ?
#
loop_
_entity_poly.entity_id
_entity_poly.type
_entity_poly.pdbx_seq_one_letter_code
_entity_poly.pdbx_strand_id
1 'polypeptide(L)'
;LDGALSLTLASPQCYRDLALVSRDGMNIVLNKINQLLMEKYLKLQDTCRTQLVWLVRELVKSGVLGADGVCMTFMKQIAGGDISAKNIWLAESVLDILMEQR
;
A
#
# COMPACT_ATOMS: atom_id res chain seq x y z
N LEU A 1 -6.75 18.60 -11.95
CA LEU A 1 -6.85 18.16 -10.53
C LEU A 1 -6.17 16.80 -10.30
N ASP A 2 -5.99 15.96 -11.32
CA ASP A 2 -5.21 14.71 -11.25
C ASP A 2 -3.68 14.86 -11.04
N GLY A 3 -3.08 16.00 -11.39
CA GLY A 3 -1.62 16.19 -11.24
C GLY A 3 -1.15 16.43 -9.79
N ALA A 4 -2.01 16.98 -8.92
CA ALA A 4 -1.64 17.33 -7.54
C ALA A 4 -1.61 16.11 -6.60
N LEU A 5 -2.44 15.10 -6.88
CA LEU A 5 -2.46 13.84 -6.13
C LEU A 5 -1.23 12.97 -6.41
N SER A 6 -0.66 13.05 -7.61
CA SER A 6 0.53 12.27 -7.99
C SER A 6 1.81 12.75 -7.29
N LEU A 7 1.91 14.04 -6.95
CA LEU A 7 3.09 14.64 -6.32
C LEU A 7 3.02 14.70 -4.78
N THR A 8 1.84 14.73 -4.18
CA THR A 8 1.71 14.96 -2.71
C THR A 8 1.88 13.69 -1.87
N LEU A 9 1.73 12.50 -2.45
CA LEU A 9 2.02 11.23 -1.75
C LEU A 9 3.48 10.79 -1.89
N ALA A 10 4.27 11.49 -2.72
CA ALA A 10 5.63 11.10 -3.07
C ALA A 10 6.71 11.56 -2.06
N SER A 11 6.37 12.31 -1.02
CA SER A 11 7.38 12.77 -0.08
C SER A 11 7.49 11.81 1.11
N PRO A 12 8.64 11.17 1.36
CA PRO A 12 8.92 10.56 2.66
C PRO A 12 8.81 11.58 3.82
N GLN A 13 8.78 12.88 3.54
CA GLN A 13 8.41 13.91 4.52
C GLN A 13 6.91 13.86 4.84
N CYS A 14 6.01 13.67 3.87
CA CYS A 14 4.57 13.55 4.15
C CYS A 14 4.23 12.30 4.98
N TYR A 15 4.90 11.17 4.75
CA TYR A 15 4.78 10.01 5.65
C TYR A 15 5.30 10.33 7.06
N ARG A 16 6.43 11.03 7.16
CA ARG A 16 7.01 11.47 8.45
C ARG A 16 6.09 12.43 9.18
N ASP A 17 5.54 13.42 8.49
CA ASP A 17 4.61 14.42 9.04
C ASP A 17 3.30 13.75 9.48
N LEU A 18 2.80 12.78 8.69
CA LEU A 18 1.60 12.01 9.03
C LEU A 18 1.83 11.07 10.22
N ALA A 19 3.01 10.47 10.35
CA ALA A 19 3.41 9.68 11.51
C ALA A 19 3.57 10.56 12.75
N LEU A 20 4.10 11.78 12.61
CA LEU A 20 4.23 12.76 13.69
C LEU A 20 2.87 13.33 14.16
N VAL A 21 1.88 13.43 13.26
CA VAL A 21 0.54 13.97 13.56
C VAL A 21 -0.48 12.87 13.90
N SER A 22 -0.22 11.61 13.55
CA SER A 22 -1.12 10.48 13.85
C SER A 22 -1.14 10.15 15.34
N ARG A 23 -2.06 10.79 16.07
CA ARG A 23 -2.41 10.43 17.46
C ARG A 23 -3.03 9.04 17.61
N ASP A 24 -3.44 8.41 16.51
CA ASP A 24 -4.16 7.12 16.48
C ASP A 24 -3.29 5.95 15.97
N GLY A 25 -1.96 6.08 15.92
CA GLY A 25 -1.08 5.00 15.45
C GLY A 25 -1.26 4.64 13.97
N MET A 26 -1.61 5.62 13.13
CA MET A 26 -1.84 5.46 11.67
C MET A 26 -3.05 4.62 11.26
N ASN A 27 -3.99 4.31 12.16
CA ASN A 27 -5.18 3.50 11.86
C ASN A 27 -6.07 4.08 10.74
N ILE A 28 -6.25 5.41 10.71
CA ILE A 28 -6.98 6.10 9.64
C ILE A 28 -6.32 5.86 8.27
N VAL A 29 -5.00 5.80 8.24
CA VAL A 29 -4.21 5.55 7.01
C VAL A 29 -4.44 4.11 6.55
N LEU A 30 -4.33 3.14 7.47
CA LEU A 30 -4.61 1.72 7.18
C LEU A 30 -6.02 1.53 6.62
N ASN A 31 -7.02 2.17 7.24
CA ASN A 31 -8.41 2.05 6.82
C ASN A 31 -8.63 2.67 5.42
N LYS A 32 -8.05 3.84 5.14
CA LYS A 32 -8.09 4.45 3.80
C LYS A 32 -7.38 3.61 2.74
N ILE A 33 -6.23 3.01 3.06
CA ILE A 33 -5.53 2.10 2.15
C ILE A 33 -6.42 0.90 1.83
N ASN A 34 -7.02 0.27 2.86
CA ASN A 34 -7.92 -0.86 2.66
C ASN A 34 -9.13 -0.50 1.79
N GLN A 35 -9.77 0.65 2.03
CA GLN A 35 -10.86 1.14 1.17
C GLN A 35 -10.39 1.35 -0.27
N LEU A 36 -9.24 1.97 -0.47
CA LEU A 36 -8.69 2.23 -1.80
C LEU A 36 -8.39 0.93 -2.55
N LEU A 37 -7.81 -0.07 -1.87
CA LEU A 37 -7.55 -1.40 -2.43
C LEU A 37 -8.85 -2.10 -2.82
N MET A 38 -9.86 -2.07 -1.96
CA MET A 38 -11.11 -2.78 -2.20
C MET A 38 -11.97 -2.13 -3.31
N GLU A 39 -12.03 -0.80 -3.36
CA GLU A 39 -12.98 -0.10 -4.22
C GLU A 39 -12.38 0.43 -5.52
N LYS A 40 -11.07 0.72 -5.55
CA LYS A 40 -10.45 1.50 -6.63
C LYS A 40 -9.20 0.86 -7.23
N TYR A 41 -8.68 -0.25 -6.71
CA TYR A 41 -7.40 -0.81 -7.13
C TYR A 41 -7.27 -1.01 -8.65
N LEU A 42 -8.29 -1.59 -9.28
CA LEU A 42 -8.32 -1.84 -10.73
C LEU A 42 -8.24 -0.55 -11.57
N LYS A 43 -8.69 0.58 -11.02
CA LYS A 43 -8.69 1.90 -11.68
C LYS A 43 -7.48 2.77 -11.33
N LEU A 44 -6.62 2.32 -10.41
CA LEU A 44 -5.41 3.06 -10.04
C LEU A 44 -4.38 3.04 -11.16
N GLN A 45 -3.69 4.18 -11.31
CA GLN A 45 -2.51 4.30 -12.15
C GLN A 45 -1.36 3.43 -11.60
N ASP A 46 -0.47 2.98 -12.49
CA ASP A 46 0.65 2.10 -12.14
C ASP A 46 1.60 2.74 -11.11
N THR A 47 1.82 4.06 -11.18
CA THR A 47 2.58 4.81 -10.17
C THR A 47 1.94 4.70 -8.79
N CYS A 48 0.62 4.88 -8.68
CA CYS A 48 -0.08 4.80 -7.40
C CYS A 48 -0.01 3.40 -6.79
N ARG A 49 -0.07 2.34 -7.61
CA ARG A 49 0.09 0.96 -7.15
C ARG A 49 1.48 0.72 -6.57
N THR A 50 2.50 1.21 -7.26
CA THR A 50 3.90 1.12 -6.81
C THR A 50 4.11 1.85 -5.47
N GLN A 51 3.53 3.05 -5.34
CA GLN A 51 3.60 3.82 -4.10
C GLN A 51 2.85 3.14 -2.93
N LEU A 52 1.69 2.53 -3.19
CA LEU A 52 0.95 1.79 -2.15
C LEU A 52 1.74 0.58 -1.65
N VAL A 53 2.36 -0.18 -2.56
CA VAL A 53 3.25 -1.30 -2.18
C VAL A 53 4.40 -0.81 -1.32
N TRP A 54 5.06 0.28 -1.73
CA TRP A 54 6.14 0.89 -0.95
C TRP A 54 5.67 1.34 0.44
N LEU A 55 4.51 1.99 0.53
CA LEU A 55 3.93 2.44 1.80
C LEU A 55 3.62 1.27 2.73
N VAL A 56 3.02 0.19 2.21
CA VAL A 56 2.72 -1.02 3.00
C VAL A 56 4.00 -1.65 3.51
N ARG A 57 5.03 -1.77 2.68
CA ARG A 57 6.35 -2.24 3.11
C ARG A 57 6.88 -1.45 4.31
N GLU A 58 6.75 -0.13 4.25
CA GLU A 58 7.26 0.75 5.31
C GLU A 58 6.42 0.72 6.59
N LEU A 59 5.11 0.55 6.48
CA LEU A 59 4.21 0.31 7.62
C LEU A 59 4.53 -1.01 8.33
N VAL A 60 4.79 -2.06 7.56
CA VAL A 60 5.16 -3.37 8.08
C VAL A 60 6.53 -3.31 8.76
N LYS A 61 7.53 -2.69 8.14
CA LYS A 61 8.86 -2.46 8.73
C LYS A 61 8.82 -1.63 10.02
N SER A 62 7.89 -0.68 10.10
CA SER A 62 7.69 0.15 11.28
C SER A 62 6.93 -0.57 12.41
N GLY A 63 6.46 -1.81 12.19
CA GLY A 63 5.74 -2.60 13.19
C GLY A 63 4.37 -2.04 13.54
N VAL A 64 3.71 -1.35 12.60
CA VAL A 64 2.39 -0.74 12.84
C VAL A 64 1.34 -1.83 13.03
N LEU A 65 0.58 -1.75 14.13
CA LEU A 65 -0.52 -2.67 14.42
C LEU A 65 -1.59 -2.61 13.33
N GLY A 66 -1.97 -3.76 12.76
CA GLY A 66 -2.96 -3.86 11.68
C GLY A 66 -2.38 -3.76 10.26
N ALA A 67 -1.05 -3.62 10.11
CA ALA A 67 -0.39 -3.70 8.81
C ALA A 67 -0.56 -5.08 8.15
N ASP A 68 -0.68 -6.15 8.94
CA ASP A 68 -1.03 -7.50 8.51
C ASP A 68 -2.37 -7.56 7.76
N GLY A 69 -3.38 -6.83 8.26
CA GLY A 69 -4.69 -6.73 7.60
C GLY A 69 -4.60 -6.07 6.23
N VAL A 70 -3.76 -5.04 6.09
CA VAL A 70 -3.52 -4.40 4.78
C VAL A 70 -2.80 -5.34 3.82
N CYS A 71 -1.80 -6.10 4.30
CA CYS A 71 -1.14 -7.13 3.50
C CYS A 71 -2.15 -8.18 3.00
N MET A 72 -3.07 -8.60 3.85
CA MET A 72 -4.13 -9.55 3.48
C MET A 72 -5.08 -8.99 2.42
N THR A 73 -5.43 -7.71 2.51
CA THR A 73 -6.24 -7.02 1.48
C THR A 73 -5.48 -6.89 0.16
N PHE A 74 -4.16 -6.66 0.21
CA PHE A 74 -3.30 -6.62 -0.97
C PHE A 74 -3.23 -7.99 -1.67
N MET A 75 -3.09 -9.08 -0.91
CA MET A 75 -3.11 -10.43 -1.46
C MET A 75 -4.43 -10.75 -2.18
N LYS A 76 -5.57 -10.25 -1.68
CA LYS A 76 -6.88 -10.41 -2.34
C LYS A 76 -6.97 -9.72 -3.71
N GLN A 77 -6.12 -8.74 -3.99
CA GLN A 77 -6.07 -8.08 -5.30
C GLN A 77 -5.33 -8.92 -6.34
N ILE A 78 -4.59 -9.96 -5.93
CA ILE A 78 -3.92 -10.88 -6.84
C ILE A 78 -4.98 -11.83 -7.40
N ALA A 79 -5.24 -11.72 -8.70
CA ALA A 79 -6.19 -12.57 -9.39
C ALA A 79 -5.58 -13.95 -9.67
N GLY A 80 -6.17 -15.00 -9.09
CA GLY A 80 -5.76 -16.38 -9.38
C GLY A 80 -6.02 -16.75 -10.85
N GLY A 81 -5.02 -17.32 -11.52
CA GLY A 81 -5.12 -17.70 -12.94
C GLY A 81 -4.87 -16.56 -13.93
N ASP A 82 -4.66 -15.32 -13.46
CA ASP A 82 -4.21 -14.21 -14.31
C ASP A 82 -2.68 -14.17 -14.39
N ILE A 83 -2.13 -14.42 -15.58
CA ILE A 83 -0.69 -14.38 -15.88
C ILE A 83 -0.24 -13.04 -16.46
N SER A 84 -1.05 -11.99 -16.34
CA SER A 84 -0.66 -10.64 -16.75
C SER A 84 0.54 -10.14 -15.95
N ALA A 85 1.44 -9.41 -16.61
CA ALA A 85 2.65 -8.87 -15.97
C ALA A 85 2.32 -8.01 -14.73
N LYS A 86 1.17 -7.33 -14.72
CA LYS A 86 0.71 -6.53 -13.57
C LYS A 86 0.33 -7.39 -12.37
N ASN A 87 -0.32 -8.53 -12.61
CA ASN A 87 -0.72 -9.45 -11.55
C ASN A 87 0.50 -10.19 -10.97
N ILE A 88 1.42 -10.62 -11.84
CA ILE A 88 2.68 -11.25 -11.43
C ILE A 88 3.53 -10.29 -10.61
N TRP A 89 3.72 -9.06 -11.08
CA TRP A 89 4.48 -8.03 -10.35
C TRP A 89 3.90 -7.75 -8.97
N LEU A 90 2.57 -7.70 -8.84
CA LEU A 90 1.90 -7.52 -7.56
C LEU A 90 2.17 -8.69 -6.62
N ALA A 91 2.07 -9.92 -7.13
CA ALA A 91 2.31 -11.12 -6.36
C ALA A 91 3.75 -11.18 -5.84
N GLU A 92 4.74 -10.91 -6.69
CA GLU A 92 6.15 -10.82 -6.31
C GLU A 92 6.38 -9.73 -5.27
N SER A 93 5.82 -8.53 -5.48
CA SER A 93 5.98 -7.41 -4.55
C SER A 93 5.43 -7.71 -3.16
N VAL A 94 4.26 -8.36 -3.06
CA VAL A 94 3.67 -8.74 -1.77
C VAL A 94 4.47 -9.88 -1.13
N LEU A 95 4.95 -10.84 -1.92
CA LEU A 95 5.82 -11.91 -1.45
C LEU A 95 7.10 -11.34 -0.82
N ASP A 96 7.75 -10.39 -1.49
CA ASP A 96 8.97 -9.73 -0.99
C ASP A 96 8.74 -9.04 0.36
N ILE A 97 7.62 -8.32 0.51
CA ILE A 97 7.26 -7.67 1.78
C ILE A 97 7.12 -8.71 2.90
N LEU A 98 6.46 -9.83 2.63
CA LEU A 98 6.23 -10.88 3.63
C LEU A 98 7.51 -11.65 3.96
N MET A 99 8.40 -11.87 2.98
CA MET A 99 9.68 -12.53 3.21
C MET A 99 10.65 -11.66 4.00
N GLU A 100 10.64 -10.34 3.79
CA GLU A 100 11.54 -9.41 4.48
C GLU A 100 11.24 -9.27 5.99
N GLN A 101 10.09 -9.79 6.46
CA GLN A 101 9.71 -9.83 7.87
C GLN A 101 10.01 -11.15 8.59
N ARG A 102 10.61 -12.13 7.89
CA ARG A 102 10.95 -13.44 8.43
C ARG A 102 12.32 -13.46 9.11
#